data_AF-A0A0A9W291-F1
#
_entry.id   AF-A0A0A9W291-F1
#
_cell.length_a   1.000
_cell.length_b   1.000
_cell.length_c   1.000
_cell.angle_alpha   90.00
_cell.angle_beta   90.00
_cell.angle_gamma   90.00
#
_symmetry.space_group_name_H-M   'P 1'
#
loop_
_entity.id
_entity.type
_entity.pdbx_description
1 polymer ?
#
loop_
_entity_poly.entity_id
_entity_poly.type
_entity_poly.pdbx_seq_one_letter_code
_entity_poly.pdbx_strand_id
1 'polypeptide(L)'
;LTFSRDNPDFFMITTDRQVLFLSYIHASKLTPPKIRIHNGEFFNDPVVGRFTESTYLTGTHLCYSGTESGHVRVWSDLDYYDGMCEEKELSNFKNEIIYHHITNSKITVINAVDNFLVVGNDMGKIQFFTHTLVLVYWFEHEDLSTIMSLSFNLQDRDAPVEVKDAEKRRANTLFILGSLCRKRKRNVEHFQKALDVPYVLPRNLEDEPETFAVKDCIVVAKNETVAYLNFINKSIEYLLENFVTDVAAIECHPLRDYLVLATTNGFLYLVDYVMNQEIVRRTLLPLNVTSEGSFSSKGIVICIKYSLDGYSLVCGLSNGHIVFLSPIMLDYKYILKYSTRPIRILRFSPDGKLLAACDTTNMYFIKIRSTGPELLAKQKTHGRVITDILFFIKINGDVTCFSIGKDKNLVQYDIAKTVSERQVVIKKSVRVEQRSDPLCLSLAAAPKKS
;
A
#
# COMPACT_ATOMS: atom_id res chain seq x y z
N LEU A 1 -4.72 24.15 2.05
CA LEU A 1 -4.54 25.23 1.05
C LEU A 1 -5.47 24.91 -0.09
N THR A 2 -6.36 25.82 -0.44
CA THR A 2 -7.37 25.58 -1.48
C THR A 2 -7.46 26.81 -2.38
N PHE A 3 -7.44 26.60 -3.69
CA PHE A 3 -7.60 27.67 -4.67
C PHE A 3 -9.06 27.79 -5.10
N SER A 4 -9.51 29.00 -5.39
CA SER A 4 -10.79 29.21 -6.05
C SER A 4 -10.69 28.78 -7.51
N ARG A 5 -11.71 28.05 -7.98
CA ARG A 5 -11.83 27.67 -9.39
C ARG A 5 -12.34 28.81 -10.26
N ASP A 6 -13.09 29.75 -9.68
CA ASP A 6 -13.64 30.90 -10.40
C ASP A 6 -12.58 31.99 -10.60
N ASN A 7 -11.67 32.15 -9.62
CA ASN A 7 -10.53 33.05 -9.73
C ASN A 7 -9.26 32.37 -9.18
N PRO A 8 -8.31 31.95 -10.04
CA PRO A 8 -7.13 31.20 -9.63
C PRO A 8 -6.14 32.02 -8.78
N ASP A 9 -6.29 33.36 -8.76
CA ASP A 9 -5.47 34.21 -7.89
C ASP A 9 -5.97 34.17 -6.44
N PHE A 10 -7.20 33.74 -6.19
CA PHE A 10 -7.75 33.61 -4.85
C PHE A 10 -7.47 32.24 -4.26
N PHE A 11 -6.98 32.22 -3.03
CA PHE A 11 -6.77 30.99 -2.28
C PHE A 11 -6.98 31.21 -0.78
N MET A 12 -7.25 30.12 -0.08
CA MET A 12 -7.36 30.13 1.37
C MET A 12 -6.45 29.09 2.02
N ILE A 13 -6.00 29.43 3.23
CA ILE A 13 -5.22 28.54 4.08
C ILE A 13 -6.03 28.24 5.33
N THR A 14 -6.40 26.98 5.49
CA THR A 14 -7.03 26.44 6.69
C THR A 14 -5.93 25.98 7.65
N THR A 15 -5.98 26.50 8.87
CA THR A 15 -5.23 26.02 10.03
C THR A 15 -6.22 25.43 11.03
N ASP A 16 -5.76 24.81 12.12
CA ASP A 16 -6.65 24.23 13.12
C ASP A 16 -7.52 25.27 13.89
N ARG A 17 -7.18 26.56 13.83
CA ARG A 17 -7.89 27.64 14.54
C ARG A 17 -8.26 28.87 13.72
N GLN A 18 -7.84 28.93 12.46
CA GLN A 18 -8.02 30.12 11.63
C GLN A 18 -8.11 29.72 10.16
N VAL A 19 -8.97 30.42 9.43
CA VAL A 19 -9.02 30.38 7.96
C VAL A 19 -8.52 31.72 7.47
N LEU A 20 -7.44 31.71 6.69
CA LEU A 20 -6.88 32.90 6.07
C LEU A 20 -7.36 32.98 4.62
N PHE A 21 -7.82 34.14 4.18
CA PHE A 21 -8.15 34.39 2.78
C PHE A 21 -7.10 35.29 2.14
N LEU A 22 -6.53 34.84 1.02
CA LEU A 22 -5.37 35.46 0.39
C LEU A 22 -5.55 35.60 -1.12
N SER A 23 -4.93 36.62 -1.70
CA SER A 23 -4.83 36.74 -3.16
C SER A 23 -3.37 36.78 -3.61
N TYR A 24 -3.08 36.10 -4.71
CA TYR A 24 -1.83 36.24 -5.43
C TYR A 24 -1.88 37.51 -6.27
N ILE A 25 -0.89 38.37 -6.11
CA ILE A 25 -0.71 39.56 -6.92
C ILE A 25 0.46 39.29 -7.84
N HIS A 26 0.17 39.20 -9.14
CA HIS A 26 1.15 38.98 -10.20
C HIS A 26 2.24 40.08 -10.20
N ALA A 27 3.41 39.71 -10.70
CA ALA A 27 4.50 40.65 -10.89
C ALA A 27 4.11 41.73 -11.92
N SER A 28 4.54 42.96 -11.68
CA SER A 28 4.48 44.05 -12.68
C SER A 28 5.90 44.47 -13.04
N LYS A 29 6.05 45.34 -14.06
CA LYS A 29 7.37 45.92 -14.42
C LYS A 29 8.07 46.63 -13.25
N LEU A 30 7.32 47.03 -12.23
CA LEU A 30 7.79 47.84 -11.10
C LEU A 30 7.76 47.08 -9.76
N THR A 31 7.10 45.92 -9.68
CA THR A 31 6.87 45.24 -8.39
C THR A 31 6.96 43.71 -8.53
N PRO A 32 7.70 43.02 -7.63
CA PRO A 32 7.73 41.56 -7.58
C PRO A 32 6.35 40.99 -7.21
N PRO A 33 6.10 39.70 -7.49
CA PRO A 33 4.86 39.06 -7.10
C PRO A 33 4.75 39.02 -5.58
N LYS A 34 3.56 39.23 -5.04
CA LYS A 34 3.31 39.23 -3.59
C LYS A 34 1.99 38.57 -3.25
N ILE A 35 1.88 38.12 -2.01
CA ILE A 35 0.64 37.59 -1.46
C ILE A 35 -0.01 38.69 -0.62
N ARG A 36 -1.28 39.00 -0.90
CA ARG A 36 -2.09 39.87 -0.06
C ARG A 36 -2.93 39.00 0.86
N ILE A 37 -2.87 39.23 2.16
CA ILE A 37 -3.80 38.65 3.13
C ILE A 37 -4.98 39.62 3.23
N HIS A 38 -6.19 39.15 2.96
CA HIS A 38 -7.41 39.96 3.06
C HIS A 38 -7.88 40.03 4.51
N ASN A 39 -8.10 38.87 5.11
CA ASN A 39 -8.51 38.71 6.48
C ASN A 39 -8.25 37.28 6.96
N GLY A 40 -8.48 37.08 8.25
CA GLY A 40 -8.50 35.78 8.89
C GLY A 40 -8.58 35.98 10.38
N GLU A 41 -9.64 35.49 10.99
CA GLU A 41 -9.88 35.63 12.42
C GLU A 41 -9.45 34.38 13.17
N PHE A 42 -8.95 34.56 14.38
CA PHE A 42 -8.61 33.45 15.25
C PHE A 42 -9.87 32.98 15.96
N PHE A 43 -10.23 31.71 15.76
CA PHE A 43 -11.41 31.09 16.36
C PHE A 43 -11.00 30.12 17.46
N ASN A 44 -11.60 30.32 18.63
CA ASN A 44 -11.49 29.41 19.77
C ASN A 44 -12.87 29.16 20.36
N ASP A 45 -13.73 28.54 19.54
CA ASP A 45 -15.09 28.17 19.92
C ASP A 45 -15.11 26.71 20.39
N PRO A 46 -15.38 26.44 21.68
CA PRO A 46 -15.38 25.08 22.21
C PRO A 46 -16.50 24.20 21.63
N VAL A 47 -17.57 24.78 21.08
CA VAL A 47 -18.69 24.04 20.47
C VAL A 47 -18.32 23.60 19.06
N VAL A 48 -17.79 24.52 18.26
CA VAL A 48 -17.45 24.29 16.86
C VAL A 48 -16.11 23.55 16.70
N GLY A 49 -15.23 23.63 17.69
CA GLY A 49 -13.96 22.90 17.70
C GLY A 49 -12.97 23.41 16.66
N ARG A 50 -11.98 22.57 16.30
CA ARG A 50 -10.91 22.92 15.37
C ARG A 50 -11.34 22.75 13.92
N PHE A 51 -10.80 23.59 13.03
CA PHE A 51 -10.99 23.42 11.60
C PHE A 51 -10.18 22.23 11.07
N THR A 52 -10.68 21.62 10.00
CA THR A 52 -10.09 20.44 9.37
C THR A 52 -9.64 20.79 7.96
N GLU A 53 -10.59 21.09 7.08
CA GLU A 53 -10.34 21.49 5.70
C GLU A 53 -11.33 22.60 5.28
N SER A 54 -11.08 23.24 4.14
CA SER A 54 -11.97 24.27 3.60
C SER A 54 -12.01 24.27 2.08
N THR A 55 -13.14 24.64 1.51
CA THR A 55 -13.38 24.64 0.06
C THR A 55 -14.17 25.86 -0.43
N TYR A 56 -13.88 26.31 -1.64
CA TYR A 56 -14.69 27.30 -2.35
C TYR A 56 -15.83 26.58 -3.07
N LEU A 57 -17.01 27.18 -3.11
CA LEU A 57 -18.09 26.69 -3.95
C LEU A 57 -18.12 27.48 -5.26
N THR A 58 -17.90 26.76 -6.36
CA THR A 58 -17.84 27.32 -7.73
C THR A 58 -19.11 28.07 -8.11
N GLY A 59 -18.95 29.18 -8.82
CA GLY A 59 -20.05 30.03 -9.27
C GLY A 59 -20.74 30.79 -8.14
N THR A 60 -20.14 30.85 -6.94
CA THR A 60 -20.73 31.53 -5.78
C THR A 60 -19.69 32.35 -5.02
N HIS A 61 -20.20 33.27 -4.21
CA HIS A 61 -19.41 34.02 -3.23
C HIS A 61 -19.09 33.20 -1.97
N LEU A 62 -19.51 31.93 -1.89
CA LEU A 62 -19.46 31.13 -0.67
C LEU A 62 -18.18 30.30 -0.55
N CYS A 63 -17.68 30.22 0.68
CA CYS A 63 -16.64 29.28 1.08
C CYS A 63 -17.11 28.52 2.31
N TYR A 64 -16.58 27.31 2.50
CA TYR A 64 -16.99 26.44 3.59
C TYR A 64 -15.78 25.89 4.32
N SER A 65 -15.88 25.76 5.64
CA SER A 65 -14.86 25.13 6.47
C SER A 65 -15.48 24.09 7.39
N GLY A 66 -15.00 22.85 7.31
CA GLY A 66 -15.46 21.76 8.17
C GLY A 66 -14.68 21.69 9.47
N THR A 67 -15.28 21.14 10.52
CA THR A 67 -14.67 21.06 11.86
C THR A 67 -14.66 19.66 12.48
N GLU A 68 -13.81 19.50 13.50
CA GLU A 68 -13.69 18.26 14.25
C GLU A 68 -14.95 17.87 15.02
N SER A 69 -15.83 18.81 15.33
CA SER A 69 -17.11 18.54 16.01
C SER A 69 -18.30 18.38 15.07
N GLY A 70 -18.07 18.31 13.76
CA GLY A 70 -19.15 18.06 12.78
C GLY A 70 -19.93 19.29 12.33
N HIS A 71 -19.38 20.48 12.55
CA HIS A 71 -19.94 21.74 12.07
C HIS A 71 -19.30 22.17 10.75
N VAL A 72 -20.08 22.89 9.95
CA VAL A 72 -19.59 23.62 8.77
C VAL A 72 -19.81 25.11 9.01
N ARG A 73 -18.72 25.88 8.92
CA ARG A 73 -18.77 27.35 8.87
C ARG A 73 -18.88 27.83 7.43
N VAL A 74 -19.68 28.87 7.21
CA VAL A 74 -19.95 29.47 5.90
C VAL A 74 -19.37 30.88 5.87
N TRP A 75 -18.61 31.17 4.82
CA TRP A 75 -17.94 32.45 4.62
C TRP A 75 -18.41 33.11 3.32
N SER A 76 -18.54 34.43 3.31
CA SER A 76 -18.89 35.21 2.12
C SER A 76 -18.31 36.62 2.19
N ASP A 77 -18.10 37.22 1.03
CA ASP A 77 -17.78 38.65 0.85
C ASP A 77 -19.04 39.52 0.71
N LEU A 78 -20.22 38.90 0.67
CA LEU A 78 -21.49 39.60 0.63
C LEU A 78 -22.01 39.87 2.04
N ASP A 79 -22.30 41.13 2.34
CA ASP A 79 -23.07 41.51 3.51
C ASP A 79 -24.55 41.24 3.27
N TYR A 80 -25.18 40.42 4.12
CA TYR A 80 -26.59 40.02 3.98
C TYR A 80 -27.57 41.21 4.01
N TYR A 81 -27.14 42.35 4.54
CA TYR A 81 -27.92 43.58 4.64
C TYR A 81 -27.70 44.56 3.49
N ASP A 82 -26.80 44.25 2.55
CA ASP A 82 -26.62 45.10 1.39
C ASP A 82 -27.81 44.87 0.46
N GLY A 83 -28.65 45.89 0.34
CA GLY A 83 -29.88 45.84 -0.44
C GLY A 83 -29.58 45.33 -1.86
N MET A 84 -30.46 44.49 -2.40
CA MET A 84 -30.40 43.91 -3.75
C MET A 84 -29.83 44.92 -4.78
N CYS A 85 -28.52 44.83 -5.06
CA CYS A 85 -27.81 45.80 -5.91
C CYS A 85 -26.65 45.11 -6.61
N GLU A 86 -26.82 44.97 -7.93
CA GLU A 86 -25.81 44.78 -8.99
C GLU A 86 -24.85 43.57 -8.85
N GLU A 87 -24.42 43.01 -9.99
CA GLU A 87 -23.39 41.95 -10.00
C GLU A 87 -22.10 42.52 -9.39
N LYS A 88 -21.78 42.10 -8.17
CA LYS A 88 -20.53 42.49 -7.51
C LYS A 88 -19.39 41.62 -7.98
N GLU A 89 -18.23 42.23 -8.18
CA GLU A 89 -17.00 41.49 -8.42
C GLU A 89 -16.67 40.58 -7.24
N LEU A 90 -16.24 39.35 -7.53
CA LEU A 90 -15.79 38.39 -6.53
C LEU A 90 -14.61 38.97 -5.74
N SER A 91 -14.77 39.02 -4.41
CA SER A 91 -13.72 39.39 -3.46
C SER A 91 -13.31 38.18 -2.63
N ASN A 92 -12.02 38.10 -2.29
CA ASN A 92 -11.52 37.13 -1.32
C ASN A 92 -11.45 37.69 0.11
N PHE A 93 -12.10 38.82 0.38
CA PHE A 93 -12.33 39.28 1.76
C PHE A 93 -13.62 38.63 2.27
N LYS A 94 -13.51 37.53 3.03
CA LYS A 94 -14.66 36.70 3.40
C LYS A 94 -14.96 36.81 4.89
N ASN A 95 -16.15 37.27 5.26
CA ASN A 95 -16.65 37.30 6.63
C ASN A 95 -17.43 36.02 6.95
N GLU A 96 -17.45 35.65 8.23
CA GLU A 96 -18.33 34.58 8.69
C GLU A 96 -19.79 35.01 8.57
N ILE A 97 -20.61 34.18 7.92
CA ILE A 97 -22.06 34.37 7.87
C ILE A 97 -22.73 33.59 9.00
N ILE A 98 -22.47 32.28 9.04
CA ILE A 98 -23.14 31.33 9.91
C ILE A 98 -22.32 30.05 10.05
N TYR A 99 -22.62 29.26 11.08
CA TYR A 99 -22.17 27.89 11.20
C TYR A 99 -23.36 26.96 11.50
N HIS A 100 -23.32 25.75 10.95
CA HIS A 100 -24.35 24.74 11.15
C HIS A 100 -23.73 23.39 11.50
N HIS A 101 -24.34 22.71 12.48
CA HIS A 101 -24.03 21.32 12.78
C HIS A 101 -24.71 20.40 11.76
N ILE A 102 -23.92 19.66 11.00
CA ILE A 102 -24.43 18.83 9.88
C ILE A 102 -24.21 17.32 10.08
N THR A 103 -23.33 16.93 11.01
CA THR A 103 -23.03 15.52 11.30
C THR A 103 -22.53 15.38 12.74
N ASN A 104 -22.82 14.24 13.38
CA ASN A 104 -22.36 13.92 14.74
C ASN A 104 -20.91 13.38 14.79
N SER A 105 -20.23 13.40 13.65
CA SER A 105 -18.91 12.77 13.42
C SER A 105 -17.91 13.83 12.99
N LYS A 106 -16.62 13.59 13.23
CA LYS A 106 -15.58 14.52 12.80
C LYS A 106 -15.59 14.63 11.29
N ILE A 107 -15.66 15.86 10.78
CA ILE A 107 -15.46 16.13 9.36
C ILE A 107 -13.97 15.98 9.08
N THR A 108 -13.63 15.14 8.12
CA THR A 108 -12.23 14.89 7.74
C THR A 108 -11.90 15.47 6.38
N VAL A 109 -12.90 15.56 5.50
CA VAL A 109 -12.76 16.10 4.15
C VAL A 109 -13.94 17.02 3.85
N ILE A 110 -13.66 18.18 3.25
CA ILE A 110 -14.71 19.06 2.69
C ILE A 110 -14.30 19.51 1.29
N ASN A 111 -15.19 19.33 0.32
CA ASN A 111 -14.93 19.65 -1.08
C ASN A 111 -16.19 20.19 -1.77
N ALA A 112 -16.04 20.79 -2.94
CA ALA A 112 -17.16 21.25 -3.77
C ALA A 112 -17.10 20.61 -5.16
N VAL A 113 -18.23 20.08 -5.62
CA VAL A 113 -18.37 19.43 -6.92
C VAL A 113 -19.80 19.59 -7.44
N ASP A 114 -19.94 19.93 -8.72
CA ASP A 114 -21.24 20.06 -9.40
C ASP A 114 -22.28 20.89 -8.61
N ASN A 115 -21.83 22.00 -8.00
CA ASN A 115 -22.62 22.90 -7.14
C ASN A 115 -23.10 22.30 -5.79
N PHE A 116 -22.63 21.12 -5.43
CA PHE A 116 -22.83 20.51 -4.12
C PHE A 116 -21.59 20.69 -3.24
N LEU A 117 -21.86 20.89 -1.95
CA LEU A 117 -20.87 20.73 -0.90
C LEU A 117 -20.78 19.24 -0.53
N VAL A 118 -19.59 18.69 -0.49
CA VAL A 118 -19.34 17.29 -0.12
C VAL A 118 -18.53 17.22 1.15
N VAL A 119 -18.97 16.35 2.06
CA VAL A 119 -18.35 16.16 3.36
C VAL A 119 -18.06 14.66 3.54
N GLY A 120 -16.80 14.33 3.81
CA GLY A 120 -16.39 13.01 4.28
C GLY A 120 -16.10 13.06 5.78
N ASN A 121 -16.46 12.00 6.51
CA ASN A 121 -16.26 11.93 7.95
C ASN A 121 -15.36 10.77 8.42
N ASP A 122 -15.10 10.73 9.73
CA ASP A 122 -14.28 9.71 10.37
C ASP A 122 -14.92 8.32 10.49
N MET A 123 -16.22 8.22 10.21
CA MET A 123 -17.00 6.98 10.18
C MET A 123 -17.11 6.35 8.79
N GLY A 124 -16.53 6.95 7.74
CA GLY A 124 -16.60 6.43 6.37
C GLY A 124 -17.82 6.86 5.57
N LYS A 125 -18.59 7.82 6.08
CA LYS A 125 -19.76 8.39 5.41
C LYS A 125 -19.38 9.59 4.56
N ILE A 126 -19.94 9.65 3.36
CA ILE A 126 -19.84 10.77 2.42
C ILE A 126 -21.23 11.39 2.27
N GLN A 127 -21.34 12.70 2.46
CA GLN A 127 -22.62 13.43 2.44
C GLN A 127 -22.54 14.61 1.46
N PHE A 128 -23.62 14.85 0.74
CA PHE A 128 -23.75 15.91 -0.26
C PHE A 128 -24.83 16.88 0.17
N PHE A 129 -24.50 18.16 0.20
CA PHE A 129 -25.36 19.24 0.62
C PHE A 129 -25.50 20.30 -0.47
N THR A 130 -26.63 21.00 -0.48
CA THR A 130 -26.80 22.23 -1.25
C THR A 130 -25.94 23.36 -0.69
N HIS A 131 -25.86 24.49 -1.40
CA HIS A 131 -25.24 25.71 -0.90
C HIS A 131 -25.90 26.25 0.41
N THR A 132 -27.18 25.92 0.62
CA THR A 132 -27.92 26.20 1.87
C THR A 132 -27.75 25.13 2.96
N LEU A 133 -26.80 24.20 2.79
CA LEU A 133 -26.51 23.10 3.73
C LEU A 133 -27.68 22.13 3.94
N VAL A 134 -28.58 21.98 2.96
CA VAL A 134 -29.62 20.94 2.96
C VAL A 134 -29.01 19.64 2.45
N LEU A 135 -29.13 18.56 3.22
CA LEU A 135 -28.64 17.24 2.83
C LEU A 135 -29.46 16.68 1.65
N VAL A 136 -28.79 16.42 0.53
CA VAL A 136 -29.39 15.89 -0.70
C VAL A 136 -29.13 14.40 -0.86
N TYR A 137 -27.90 13.98 -0.57
CA TYR A 137 -27.47 12.60 -0.77
C TYR A 137 -26.45 12.18 0.28
N TRP A 138 -26.39 10.88 0.60
CA TRP A 138 -25.29 10.34 1.36
C TRP A 138 -24.97 8.91 0.93
N PHE A 139 -23.74 8.51 1.18
CA PHE A 139 -23.18 7.21 0.86
C PHE A 139 -22.34 6.73 2.05
N GLU A 140 -22.47 5.45 2.38
CA GLU A 140 -21.71 4.78 3.43
C GLU A 140 -21.43 3.34 2.98
N HIS A 141 -20.27 2.81 3.34
CA HIS A 141 -19.87 1.45 2.96
C HIS A 141 -18.98 0.85 4.05
N GLU A 142 -19.22 -0.41 4.41
CA GLU A 142 -18.53 -1.09 5.52
C GLU A 142 -17.00 -1.12 5.37
N ASP A 143 -16.51 -1.31 4.14
CA ASP A 143 -15.07 -1.33 3.85
C ASP A 143 -14.41 0.06 3.90
N LEU A 144 -15.17 1.15 3.92
CA LEU A 144 -14.63 2.50 4.03
C LEU A 144 -14.64 2.92 5.50
N SER A 145 -13.46 3.00 6.09
CA SER A 145 -13.27 3.64 7.40
C SER A 145 -13.15 5.16 7.24
N THR A 146 -12.54 5.87 8.21
CA THR A 146 -12.27 7.31 8.15
C THR A 146 -11.86 7.79 6.76
N ILE A 147 -12.66 8.66 6.15
CA ILE A 147 -12.38 9.23 4.83
C ILE A 147 -11.20 10.18 4.96
N MET A 148 -10.11 9.92 4.25
CA MET A 148 -8.90 10.73 4.29
C MET A 148 -8.83 11.73 3.14
N SER A 149 -9.39 11.38 1.97
CA SER A 149 -9.41 12.26 0.80
C SER A 149 -10.51 11.85 -0.17
N LEU A 150 -11.07 12.84 -0.87
CA LEU A 150 -12.01 12.69 -1.98
C LEU A 150 -11.51 13.50 -3.17
N SER A 151 -11.30 12.83 -4.30
CA SER A 151 -10.85 13.47 -5.54
C SER A 151 -11.83 13.17 -6.66
N PHE A 152 -12.54 14.21 -7.11
CA PHE A 152 -13.54 14.12 -8.17
C PHE A 152 -12.90 14.24 -9.56
N ASN A 153 -13.53 13.63 -10.56
CA ASN A 153 -13.14 13.80 -11.95
C ASN A 153 -13.14 15.29 -12.34
N LEU A 154 -12.17 15.72 -13.14
CA LEU A 154 -12.05 17.11 -13.56
C LEU A 154 -12.99 17.45 -14.73
N GLN A 155 -13.29 16.48 -15.60
CA GLN A 155 -14.18 16.74 -16.74
C GLN A 155 -15.62 16.97 -16.29
N ASP A 156 -16.28 17.93 -16.92
CA ASP A 156 -17.71 18.19 -16.72
C ASP A 156 -18.55 17.00 -17.16
N ARG A 157 -19.58 16.71 -16.37
CA ARG A 157 -20.48 15.59 -16.58
C ARG A 157 -21.16 15.66 -17.95
N ASP A 158 -21.49 16.88 -18.37
CA ASP A 158 -22.25 17.16 -19.59
C ASP A 158 -21.36 17.54 -20.78
N ALA A 159 -20.02 17.50 -20.62
CA ALA A 159 -19.10 17.79 -21.71
C ALA A 159 -19.08 16.62 -22.73
N PRO A 160 -19.14 16.90 -24.05
CA PRO A 160 -19.04 15.86 -25.06
C PRO A 160 -17.69 15.16 -24.95
N VAL A 161 -17.73 13.84 -24.70
CA VAL A 161 -16.52 13.02 -24.65
C VAL A 161 -15.98 12.88 -26.08
N GLU A 162 -14.92 13.60 -26.41
CA GLU A 162 -14.18 13.31 -27.65
C GLU A 162 -13.67 11.86 -27.58
N VAL A 163 -14.12 11.02 -28.52
CA VAL A 163 -13.87 9.56 -28.55
C VAL A 163 -12.38 9.21 -28.50
N LYS A 164 -11.48 10.11 -28.91
CA LYS A 164 -10.03 9.95 -28.83
C LYS A 164 -9.48 9.92 -27.39
N ASP A 165 -10.13 10.61 -26.46
CA ASP A 165 -9.71 10.61 -25.05
C ASP A 165 -10.21 9.39 -24.29
N ALA A 166 -11.25 8.70 -24.75
CA ALA A 166 -11.72 7.45 -24.15
C ALA A 166 -10.67 6.31 -24.28
N GLU A 167 -9.95 6.25 -25.41
CA GLU A 167 -8.86 5.30 -25.62
C GLU A 167 -7.59 5.68 -24.83
N LYS A 168 -7.26 6.97 -24.75
CA LYS A 168 -6.17 7.49 -23.90
C LYS A 168 -6.45 7.34 -22.41
N ARG A 169 -7.71 7.52 -21.98
CA ARG A 169 -8.17 7.21 -20.62
C ARG A 169 -8.07 5.74 -20.36
N ARG A 170 -8.48 4.87 -21.28
CA ARG A 170 -8.20 3.43 -21.15
C ARG A 170 -6.70 3.21 -20.89
N ALA A 171 -5.78 3.90 -21.54
CA ALA A 171 -4.33 3.77 -21.32
C ALA A 171 -3.82 4.34 -19.96
N ASN A 172 -4.30 5.51 -19.53
CA ASN A 172 -3.88 6.14 -18.25
C ASN A 172 -4.57 5.52 -17.04
N THR A 173 -5.83 5.13 -17.21
CA THR A 173 -6.52 4.18 -16.35
C THR A 173 -5.77 2.85 -16.42
N LEU A 174 -5.36 2.28 -17.55
CA LEU A 174 -4.54 1.05 -17.60
C LEU A 174 -3.20 1.16 -16.84
N PHE A 175 -2.60 2.35 -16.68
CA PHE A 175 -1.41 2.52 -15.84
C PHE A 175 -1.68 2.50 -14.32
N ILE A 176 -2.85 2.98 -13.88
CA ILE A 176 -3.29 2.97 -12.46
C ILE A 176 -4.15 1.74 -12.13
N LEU A 177 -4.76 1.14 -13.14
CA LEU A 177 -5.88 0.21 -13.06
C LEU A 177 -5.68 -1.03 -13.96
N GLY A 178 -4.49 -1.21 -14.53
CA GLY A 178 -4.10 -2.37 -15.33
C GLY A 178 -2.69 -2.82 -14.96
N SER A 179 -2.53 -4.10 -14.64
CA SER A 179 -1.28 -4.79 -14.26
C SER A 179 -0.90 -4.71 -12.78
N LEU A 180 -0.67 -3.53 -12.18
CA LEU A 180 -0.20 -3.46 -10.78
C LEU A 180 -1.29 -3.44 -9.71
N CYS A 181 -2.55 -3.29 -10.10
CA CYS A 181 -3.65 -3.00 -9.19
C CYS A 181 -4.85 -3.87 -9.57
N ARG A 182 -5.13 -4.90 -8.76
CA ARG A 182 -6.27 -5.79 -8.99
C ARG A 182 -7.55 -4.98 -8.85
N LYS A 183 -8.28 -4.80 -9.96
CA LYS A 183 -9.67 -4.35 -9.93
C LYS A 183 -10.52 -5.43 -9.29
N ARG A 184 -10.98 -5.21 -8.06
CA ARG A 184 -12.09 -5.99 -7.51
C ARG A 184 -13.35 -5.16 -7.63
N LYS A 185 -14.21 -5.48 -8.60
CA LYS A 185 -15.54 -4.91 -8.68
C LYS A 185 -16.45 -5.69 -7.73
N ARG A 186 -16.97 -5.04 -6.69
CA ARG A 186 -18.03 -5.61 -5.85
C ARG A 186 -19.31 -4.86 -6.23
N ASN A 187 -20.31 -5.58 -6.76
CA ASN A 187 -21.64 -5.03 -6.86
C ASN A 187 -22.16 -4.89 -5.42
N VAL A 188 -22.42 -3.66 -4.99
CA VAL A 188 -22.82 -3.40 -3.61
C VAL A 188 -24.34 -3.48 -3.55
N GLU A 189 -24.86 -4.58 -2.99
CA GLU A 189 -26.29 -4.67 -2.64
C GLU A 189 -26.68 -3.63 -1.56
N HIS A 190 -25.70 -3.13 -0.81
CA HIS A 190 -25.81 -2.13 0.27
C HIS A 190 -25.33 -0.72 -0.12
N PHE A 191 -25.64 -0.22 -1.34
CA PHE A 191 -25.44 1.21 -1.66
C PHE A 191 -26.53 2.04 -0.94
N GLN A 192 -26.38 2.26 0.37
CA GLN A 192 -27.54 2.56 1.21
C GLN A 192 -27.95 4.05 1.22
N LYS A 193 -29.24 4.23 0.88
CA LYS A 193 -30.19 5.35 1.07
C LYS A 193 -29.83 6.75 0.54
N ALA A 194 -30.36 7.05 -0.66
CA ALA A 194 -30.81 8.40 -0.99
C ALA A 194 -31.86 8.85 0.03
N LEU A 195 -31.84 10.13 0.42
CA LEU A 195 -33.07 10.74 0.90
C LEU A 195 -34.01 10.80 -0.30
N ASP A 196 -35.24 10.30 -0.17
CA ASP A 196 -36.31 10.43 -1.17
C ASP A 196 -36.80 11.89 -1.25
N VAL A 197 -35.87 12.84 -1.33
CA VAL A 197 -36.19 14.26 -1.54
C VAL A 197 -35.84 14.56 -2.99
N PRO A 198 -36.83 14.74 -3.89
CA PRO A 198 -36.56 15.17 -5.24
C PRO A 198 -35.77 16.47 -5.20
N TYR A 199 -34.54 16.45 -5.71
CA TYR A 199 -33.72 17.65 -5.87
C TYR A 199 -34.14 18.32 -7.17
N VAL A 200 -35.14 19.20 -7.10
CA VAL A 200 -35.51 20.05 -8.22
C VAL A 200 -34.60 21.27 -8.20
N LEU A 201 -33.61 21.33 -9.09
CA LEU A 201 -32.99 22.61 -9.44
C LEU A 201 -34.08 23.46 -10.09
N PRO A 202 -34.34 24.70 -9.63
CA PRO A 202 -35.31 25.57 -10.29
C PRO A 202 -34.66 26.14 -11.55
N ARG A 203 -34.49 25.30 -12.58
CA ARG A 203 -34.25 25.79 -13.94
C ARG A 203 -35.58 26.07 -14.63
N ASN A 204 -36.60 25.22 -14.46
CA ASN A 204 -37.98 25.45 -14.88
C ASN A 204 -38.97 24.72 -13.96
N LEU A 205 -40.15 25.32 -13.72
CA LEU A 205 -41.25 24.71 -12.94
C LEU A 205 -41.94 23.53 -13.66
N GLU A 206 -41.54 23.21 -14.90
CA GLU A 206 -42.20 22.23 -15.78
C GLU A 206 -41.39 20.94 -15.99
N ASP A 207 -40.15 20.86 -15.49
CA ASP A 207 -39.27 19.71 -15.70
C ASP A 207 -39.43 18.63 -14.61
N GLU A 208 -39.36 17.35 -15.00
CA GLU A 208 -39.38 16.22 -14.05
C GLU A 208 -38.21 16.30 -13.05
N PRO A 209 -38.39 15.82 -11.80
CA PRO A 209 -37.35 15.89 -10.78
C PRO A 209 -36.08 15.16 -11.22
N GLU A 210 -34.97 15.89 -11.34
CA GLU A 210 -33.68 15.30 -11.66
C GLU A 210 -33.21 14.39 -10.51
N THR A 211 -32.79 13.18 -10.88
CA THR A 211 -32.10 12.28 -9.94
C THR A 211 -30.75 12.88 -9.56
N PHE A 212 -30.39 12.85 -8.27
CA PHE A 212 -29.07 13.25 -7.80
C PHE A 212 -27.97 12.61 -8.65
N ALA A 213 -27.13 13.44 -9.26
CA ALA A 213 -26.03 13.00 -10.12
C ALA A 213 -24.81 13.90 -9.90
N VAL A 214 -23.68 13.29 -9.60
CA VAL A 214 -22.40 13.94 -9.35
C VAL A 214 -21.28 13.20 -10.06
N LYS A 215 -20.19 13.90 -10.38
CA LYS A 215 -18.97 13.29 -10.93
C LYS A 215 -18.48 12.13 -10.06
N ASP A 216 -17.99 11.09 -10.73
CA ASP A 216 -17.30 9.98 -10.08
C ASP A 216 -16.06 10.47 -9.34
N CYS A 217 -15.66 9.75 -8.29
CA CYS A 217 -14.52 10.13 -7.47
C CYS A 217 -13.66 8.95 -7.04
N ILE A 218 -12.41 9.25 -6.70
CA ILE A 218 -11.53 8.35 -5.96
C ILE A 218 -11.61 8.74 -4.48
N VAL A 219 -11.82 7.73 -3.64
CA VAL A 219 -11.81 7.85 -2.18
C VAL A 219 -10.60 7.12 -1.62
N VAL A 220 -9.93 7.76 -0.65
CA VAL A 220 -8.88 7.15 0.16
C VAL A 220 -9.37 7.10 1.60
N ALA A 221 -9.33 5.92 2.21
CA ALA A 221 -9.70 5.72 3.61
C ALA A 221 -8.47 5.35 4.47
N LYS A 222 -8.60 5.56 5.78
CA LYS A 222 -7.51 5.36 6.76
C LYS A 222 -7.04 3.91 6.88
N ASN A 223 -7.90 2.94 6.55
CA ASN A 223 -7.59 1.51 6.47
C ASN A 223 -6.90 1.12 5.16
N GLU A 224 -6.15 2.04 4.54
CA GLU A 224 -5.40 1.83 3.29
C GLU A 224 -6.26 1.53 2.06
N THR A 225 -7.59 1.62 2.19
CA THR A 225 -8.50 1.37 1.08
C THR A 225 -8.46 2.55 0.12
N VAL A 226 -8.15 2.26 -1.15
CA VAL A 226 -8.31 3.21 -2.25
C VAL A 226 -9.35 2.66 -3.21
N ALA A 227 -10.45 3.39 -3.39
CA ALA A 227 -11.57 2.94 -4.20
C ALA A 227 -12.06 4.03 -5.16
N TYR A 228 -12.60 3.61 -6.29
CA TYR A 228 -13.31 4.44 -7.26
C TYR A 228 -14.81 4.29 -7.03
N LEU A 229 -15.49 5.40 -6.77
CA LEU A 229 -16.92 5.49 -6.57
C LEU A 229 -17.58 6.01 -7.83
N ASN A 230 -18.50 5.21 -8.38
CA ASN A 230 -19.39 5.63 -9.44
C ASN A 230 -20.80 5.81 -8.88
N PHE A 231 -21.25 7.06 -8.80
CA PHE A 231 -22.53 7.40 -8.18
C PHE A 231 -23.72 7.10 -9.10
N ILE A 232 -23.53 7.15 -10.43
CA ILE A 232 -24.57 6.85 -11.43
C ILE A 232 -24.92 5.36 -11.42
N ASN A 233 -23.89 4.51 -11.53
CA ASN A 233 -23.99 3.05 -11.54
C ASN A 233 -24.10 2.45 -10.13
N LYS A 234 -23.98 3.28 -9.09
CA LYS A 234 -23.99 2.86 -7.67
C LYS A 234 -22.99 1.74 -7.40
N SER A 235 -21.75 1.92 -7.86
CA SER A 235 -20.71 0.88 -7.78
C SER A 235 -19.42 1.39 -7.16
N ILE A 236 -18.76 0.52 -6.39
CA ILE A 236 -17.41 0.73 -5.85
C ILE A 236 -16.42 -0.23 -6.55
N GLU A 237 -15.30 0.32 -7.02
CA GLU A 237 -14.18 -0.46 -7.56
C GLU A 237 -12.92 -0.21 -6.72
N TYR A 238 -12.39 -1.27 -6.09
CA TYR A 238 -11.16 -1.14 -5.29
C TYR A 238 -9.94 -1.10 -6.20
N LEU A 239 -9.09 -0.08 -6.01
CA LEU A 239 -7.92 0.20 -6.85
C LEU A 239 -6.65 -0.38 -6.23
N LEU A 240 -6.47 -0.28 -4.91
CA LEU A 240 -5.27 -0.76 -4.20
C LEU A 240 -5.70 -1.67 -3.04
N GLU A 241 -5.71 -2.99 -3.25
CA GLU A 241 -6.04 -3.99 -2.21
C GLU A 241 -4.73 -4.59 -1.68
N ASN A 242 -4.26 -4.15 -0.50
CA ASN A 242 -3.15 -4.79 0.21
C ASN A 242 -3.66 -6.09 0.86
N PHE A 243 -3.39 -7.25 0.26
CA PHE A 243 -3.88 -8.55 0.76
C PHE A 243 -2.86 -9.31 1.64
N VAL A 244 -1.63 -8.83 1.75
CA VAL A 244 -0.58 -9.45 2.58
C VAL A 244 0.06 -8.41 3.50
N THR A 245 0.00 -8.65 4.80
CA THR A 245 0.71 -7.87 5.84
C THR A 245 1.75 -8.74 6.54
N ASP A 246 2.66 -8.11 7.28
CA ASP A 246 3.64 -8.78 8.15
C ASP A 246 4.55 -9.81 7.45
N VAL A 247 5.07 -9.48 6.27
CA VAL A 247 5.97 -10.36 5.51
C VAL A 247 7.29 -10.55 6.27
N ALA A 248 7.61 -11.79 6.62
CA ALA A 248 8.84 -12.23 7.29
C ALA A 248 9.93 -12.68 6.31
N ALA A 249 9.54 -13.31 5.19
CA ALA A 249 10.48 -13.74 4.15
C ALA A 249 9.82 -13.66 2.77
N ILE A 250 10.66 -13.46 1.75
CA ILE A 250 10.25 -13.25 0.36
C ILE A 250 11.26 -13.92 -0.57
N GLU A 251 10.78 -14.54 -1.65
CA GLU A 251 11.65 -15.05 -2.73
C GLU A 251 10.92 -15.04 -4.07
N CYS A 252 11.60 -14.61 -5.13
CA CYS A 252 11.10 -14.70 -6.49
C CYS A 252 11.34 -16.09 -7.07
N HIS A 253 10.39 -16.59 -7.84
CA HIS A 253 10.62 -17.76 -8.68
C HIS A 253 11.65 -17.41 -9.77
N PRO A 254 12.67 -18.25 -10.02
CA PRO A 254 13.79 -17.90 -10.91
C PRO A 254 13.40 -17.75 -12.39
N LEU A 255 12.30 -18.38 -12.82
CA LEU A 255 11.90 -18.49 -14.23
C LEU A 255 10.46 -18.03 -14.54
N ARG A 256 9.71 -17.57 -13.54
CA ARG A 256 8.27 -17.25 -13.66
C ARG A 256 8.00 -15.96 -12.92
N ASP A 257 6.90 -15.30 -13.27
CA ASP A 257 6.45 -14.06 -12.63
C ASP A 257 5.80 -14.26 -11.25
N TYR A 258 6.30 -15.25 -10.51
CA TYR A 258 5.77 -15.64 -9.21
C TYR A 258 6.67 -15.16 -8.08
N LEU A 259 6.02 -14.72 -7.02
CA LEU A 259 6.62 -14.30 -5.77
C LEU A 259 6.05 -15.15 -4.64
N VAL A 260 6.92 -15.73 -3.83
CA VAL A 260 6.48 -16.36 -2.58
C VAL A 260 6.73 -15.42 -1.42
N LEU A 261 5.70 -15.24 -0.60
CA LEU A 261 5.73 -14.46 0.62
C LEU A 261 5.42 -15.38 1.80
N ALA A 262 6.18 -15.25 2.86
CA ALA A 262 5.88 -15.88 4.14
C ALA A 262 5.64 -14.79 5.18
N THR A 263 4.54 -14.86 5.92
CA THR A 263 4.20 -13.89 6.96
C THR A 263 4.64 -14.38 8.33
N THR A 264 4.84 -13.45 9.27
CA THR A 264 5.15 -13.76 10.68
C THR A 264 4.05 -14.59 11.34
N ASN A 265 2.81 -14.45 10.87
CA ASN A 265 1.63 -15.18 11.32
C ASN A 265 1.52 -16.61 10.77
N GLY A 266 2.49 -17.05 9.95
CA GLY A 266 2.59 -18.42 9.45
C GLY A 266 1.81 -18.70 8.16
N PHE A 267 1.36 -17.66 7.46
CA PHE A 267 0.78 -17.82 6.12
C PHE A 267 1.87 -17.77 5.05
N LEU A 268 1.72 -18.60 4.03
CA LEU A 268 2.48 -18.57 2.80
C LEU A 268 1.55 -18.15 1.66
N TYR A 269 2.04 -17.24 0.82
CA TYR A 269 1.35 -16.76 -0.36
C TYR A 269 2.22 -17.00 -1.59
N LEU A 270 1.61 -17.48 -2.67
CA LEU A 270 2.16 -17.44 -4.01
C LEU A 270 1.39 -16.35 -4.76
N VAL A 271 2.12 -15.35 -5.26
CA VAL A 271 1.57 -14.18 -5.91
C VAL A 271 2.13 -14.08 -7.32
N ASP A 272 1.28 -13.87 -8.32
CA ASP A 272 1.72 -13.37 -9.62
C ASP A 272 1.95 -11.87 -9.49
N TYR A 273 3.21 -11.42 -9.52
CA TYR A 273 3.53 -10.01 -9.29
C TYR A 273 3.29 -9.14 -10.53
N VAL A 274 3.15 -9.73 -11.73
CA VAL A 274 2.82 -8.99 -12.95
C VAL A 274 1.32 -8.74 -13.02
N MET A 275 0.51 -9.71 -12.60
CA MET A 275 -0.95 -9.60 -12.54
C MET A 275 -1.46 -9.03 -11.22
N ASN A 276 -0.57 -8.91 -10.21
CA ASN A 276 -0.87 -8.60 -8.82
C ASN A 276 -2.01 -9.46 -8.24
N GLN A 277 -1.86 -10.79 -8.35
CA GLN A 277 -2.87 -11.75 -7.92
C GLN A 277 -2.32 -12.80 -6.97
N GLU A 278 -3.03 -13.03 -5.87
CA GLU A 278 -2.87 -14.24 -5.08
C GLU A 278 -3.28 -15.46 -5.92
N ILE A 279 -2.32 -16.35 -6.17
CA ILE A 279 -2.56 -17.64 -6.83
C ILE A 279 -2.91 -18.68 -5.76
N VAL A 280 -2.12 -18.74 -4.69
CA VAL A 280 -2.26 -19.74 -3.62
C VAL A 280 -1.98 -19.10 -2.28
N ARG A 281 -2.83 -19.39 -1.30
CA ARG A 281 -2.54 -19.18 0.12
C ARG A 281 -2.55 -20.52 0.87
N ARG A 282 -1.57 -20.70 1.74
CA ARG A 282 -1.46 -21.84 2.65
C ARG A 282 -1.08 -21.37 4.03
N THR A 283 -1.51 -22.11 5.05
CA THR A 283 -0.94 -21.98 6.38
C THR A 283 0.17 -23.01 6.48
N LEU A 284 1.39 -22.54 6.76
CA LEU A 284 2.45 -23.45 7.15
C LEU A 284 2.03 -24.02 8.51
N LEU A 285 1.73 -25.32 8.54
CA LEU A 285 1.18 -26.10 9.68
C LEU A 285 1.39 -25.46 11.07
N PRO A 286 0.41 -25.53 11.99
CA PRO A 286 0.72 -25.31 13.39
C PRO A 286 1.71 -26.40 13.81
N LEU A 287 2.97 -26.05 14.05
CA LEU A 287 4.01 -26.97 14.56
C LEU A 287 3.74 -27.41 16.03
N ASN A 288 2.46 -27.58 16.39
CA ASN A 288 1.93 -27.82 17.73
C ASN A 288 1.06 -29.08 17.77
N VAL A 289 1.57 -30.22 17.32
CA VAL A 289 0.99 -31.51 17.75
C VAL A 289 2.13 -32.41 18.20
N THR A 290 2.57 -32.21 19.44
CA THR A 290 2.99 -33.34 20.27
C THR A 290 1.73 -33.86 20.98
N SER A 291 1.69 -35.16 21.27
CA SER A 291 0.60 -35.87 21.96
C SER A 291 0.33 -35.39 23.40
N GLU A 292 0.95 -34.30 23.87
CA GLU A 292 0.96 -33.87 25.27
C GLU A 292 0.52 -32.41 25.50
N GLY A 293 -0.16 -31.77 24.55
CA GLY A 293 -0.85 -30.48 24.81
C GLY A 293 0.03 -29.29 25.24
N SER A 294 1.35 -29.40 25.09
CA SER A 294 2.32 -28.34 25.41
C SER A 294 2.63 -27.51 24.16
N PHE A 295 2.44 -26.18 24.26
CA PHE A 295 2.77 -25.20 23.23
C PHE A 295 4.28 -25.12 23.03
N SER A 296 4.84 -25.96 22.17
CA SER A 296 6.14 -25.69 21.55
C SER A 296 6.02 -24.39 20.72
N SER A 297 7.04 -23.54 20.74
CA SER A 297 7.02 -22.25 20.05
C SER A 297 6.71 -22.38 18.56
N LYS A 298 5.69 -21.64 18.09
CA LYS A 298 5.33 -21.53 16.67
C LYS A 298 6.59 -21.18 15.87
N GLY A 299 6.98 -22.06 14.94
CA GLY A 299 8.14 -21.83 14.07
C GLY A 299 7.82 -20.73 13.07
N ILE A 300 8.48 -19.58 13.19
CA ILE A 300 8.35 -18.46 12.25
C ILE A 300 9.28 -18.72 11.08
N VAL A 301 8.82 -18.46 9.85
CA VAL A 301 9.67 -18.54 8.65
C VAL A 301 10.72 -17.43 8.71
N ILE A 302 11.99 -17.81 8.68
CA ILE A 302 13.14 -16.89 8.72
C ILE A 302 13.68 -16.66 7.31
N CYS A 303 13.69 -17.70 6.47
CA CYS A 303 14.15 -17.60 5.10
C CYS A 303 13.41 -18.61 4.22
N ILE A 304 13.28 -18.28 2.94
CA ILE A 304 12.69 -19.14 1.93
C ILE A 304 13.51 -19.04 0.66
N LYS A 305 13.73 -20.16 -0.03
CA LYS A 305 14.56 -20.23 -1.23
C LYS A 305 14.02 -21.21 -2.26
N TYR A 306 14.01 -20.75 -3.52
CA TYR A 306 13.88 -21.60 -4.69
C TYR A 306 15.24 -22.17 -5.10
N SER A 307 15.22 -23.37 -5.68
CA SER A 307 16.32 -23.84 -6.53
C SER A 307 16.36 -23.02 -7.83
N LEU A 308 17.52 -22.97 -8.50
CA LEU A 308 17.70 -22.18 -9.74
C LEU A 308 16.81 -22.63 -10.90
N ASP A 309 16.37 -23.88 -10.90
CA ASP A 309 15.41 -24.44 -11.87
C ASP A 309 13.94 -24.20 -11.48
N GLY A 310 13.67 -23.72 -10.26
CA GLY A 310 12.32 -23.47 -9.73
C GLY A 310 11.58 -24.72 -9.24
N TYR A 311 12.13 -25.93 -9.36
CA TYR A 311 11.43 -27.17 -9.01
C TYR A 311 11.45 -27.54 -7.53
N SER A 312 12.29 -26.87 -6.73
CA SER A 312 12.37 -27.06 -5.29
C SER A 312 12.16 -25.73 -4.56
N LEU A 313 11.35 -25.76 -3.51
CA LEU A 313 11.12 -24.63 -2.63
C LEU A 313 11.33 -25.10 -1.19
N VAL A 314 12.14 -24.36 -0.43
CA VAL A 314 12.48 -24.72 0.95
C VAL A 314 12.42 -23.49 1.83
N CYS A 315 11.87 -23.64 3.03
CA CYS A 315 11.91 -22.60 4.05
C CYS A 315 12.59 -23.09 5.34
N GLY A 316 13.33 -22.18 5.97
CA GLY A 316 14.01 -22.37 7.26
C GLY A 316 13.25 -21.66 8.36
N LEU A 317 13.04 -22.33 9.49
CA LEU A 317 12.22 -21.83 10.59
C LEU A 317 13.06 -21.42 11.80
N SER A 318 12.47 -20.56 12.65
CA SER A 318 13.06 -20.08 13.90
C SER A 318 13.36 -21.18 14.92
N ASN A 319 12.62 -22.29 14.85
CA ASN A 319 12.77 -23.44 15.76
C ASN A 319 13.68 -24.54 15.18
N GLY A 320 14.41 -24.26 14.09
CA GLY A 320 15.41 -25.16 13.52
C GLY A 320 14.89 -26.21 12.54
N HIS A 321 13.62 -26.14 12.16
CA HIS A 321 13.09 -26.98 11.09
C HIS A 321 13.45 -26.41 9.71
N ILE A 322 13.67 -27.33 8.78
CA ILE A 322 13.79 -27.07 7.34
C ILE A 322 12.61 -27.77 6.68
N VAL A 323 11.76 -27.02 6.00
CA VAL A 323 10.53 -27.54 5.38
C VAL A 323 10.64 -27.40 3.87
N PHE A 324 10.54 -28.53 3.18
CA PHE A 324 10.43 -28.58 1.73
C PHE A 324 8.97 -28.44 1.35
N LEU A 325 8.68 -27.51 0.45
CA LEU A 325 7.35 -27.16 0.00
C LEU A 325 7.17 -27.55 -1.47
N SER A 326 5.92 -27.72 -1.87
CA SER A 326 5.53 -27.71 -3.27
C SER A 326 5.78 -26.30 -3.83
N PRO A 327 6.58 -26.14 -4.91
CA PRO A 327 6.94 -24.84 -5.49
C PRO A 327 5.77 -23.93 -5.86
N ILE A 328 4.62 -24.54 -6.19
CA ILE A 328 3.42 -23.85 -6.67
C ILE A 328 2.30 -23.97 -5.62
N MET A 329 2.01 -25.19 -5.15
CA MET A 329 0.89 -25.42 -4.23
C MET A 329 1.19 -25.00 -2.78
N LEU A 330 2.46 -24.74 -2.44
CA LEU A 330 2.94 -24.38 -1.10
C LEU A 330 2.63 -25.41 0.01
N ASP A 331 2.12 -26.58 -0.33
CA ASP A 331 1.95 -27.69 0.61
C ASP A 331 3.31 -28.28 1.02
N TYR A 332 3.47 -28.67 2.27
CA TYR A 332 4.71 -29.29 2.73
C TYR A 332 4.85 -30.71 2.15
N LYS A 333 6.06 -31.04 1.72
CA LYS A 333 6.43 -32.37 1.22
C LYS A 333 7.29 -33.12 2.23
N TYR A 334 8.28 -32.44 2.81
CA TYR A 334 9.21 -33.03 3.78
C TYR A 334 9.54 -32.02 4.88
N ILE A 335 9.69 -32.51 6.11
CA ILE A 335 10.07 -31.71 7.27
C ILE A 335 11.31 -32.35 7.89
N LEU A 336 12.37 -31.57 8.03
CA LEU A 336 13.63 -32.00 8.59
C LEU A 336 13.93 -31.19 9.86
N LYS A 337 14.25 -31.87 10.95
CA LYS A 337 14.64 -31.23 12.23
C LYS A 337 16.03 -31.69 12.63
N TYR A 338 17.02 -30.84 12.39
CA TYR A 338 18.41 -31.12 12.74
C TYR A 338 19.00 -30.13 13.74
N SER A 339 18.29 -29.04 14.03
CA SER A 339 18.68 -28.01 15.00
C SER A 339 17.47 -27.61 15.83
N THR A 340 17.74 -27.02 16.99
CA THR A 340 16.76 -26.25 17.78
C THR A 340 16.94 -24.74 17.60
N ARG A 341 18.00 -24.33 16.87
CA ARG A 341 18.31 -22.93 16.60
C ARG A 341 17.73 -22.49 15.25
N PRO A 342 17.43 -21.19 15.05
CA PRO A 342 16.91 -20.67 13.80
C PRO A 342 17.78 -21.06 12.59
N ILE A 343 17.15 -21.59 11.54
CA ILE A 343 17.80 -21.77 10.25
C ILE A 343 17.80 -20.41 9.54
N ARG A 344 18.97 -19.85 9.30
CA ARG A 344 19.12 -18.46 8.82
C ARG A 344 19.39 -18.38 7.33
N ILE A 345 20.16 -19.32 6.79
CA ILE A 345 20.58 -19.30 5.39
C ILE A 345 20.26 -20.65 4.77
N LEU A 346 19.68 -20.58 3.58
CA LEU A 346 19.45 -21.71 2.67
C LEU A 346 20.10 -21.36 1.34
N ARG A 347 20.82 -22.30 0.73
CA ARG A 347 21.41 -22.11 -0.59
C ARG A 347 21.43 -23.42 -1.35
N PHE A 348 20.77 -23.45 -2.51
CA PHE A 348 20.89 -24.56 -3.43
C PHE A 348 22.22 -24.50 -4.16
N SER A 349 22.78 -25.68 -4.47
CA SER A 349 23.82 -25.80 -5.49
C SER A 349 23.24 -25.45 -6.87
N PRO A 350 24.07 -25.05 -7.84
CA PRO A 350 23.56 -24.53 -9.10
C PRO A 350 22.90 -25.60 -9.98
N ASP A 351 23.22 -26.87 -9.73
CA ASP A 351 22.59 -28.04 -10.34
C ASP A 351 21.32 -28.52 -9.60
N GLY A 352 20.93 -27.86 -8.50
CA GLY A 352 19.73 -28.18 -7.72
C GLY A 352 19.79 -29.48 -6.90
N LYS A 353 20.92 -30.20 -6.91
CA LYS A 353 21.04 -31.54 -6.27
C LYS A 353 21.43 -31.48 -4.79
N LEU A 354 21.99 -30.37 -4.33
CA LEU A 354 22.41 -30.15 -2.96
C LEU A 354 21.79 -28.87 -2.41
N LEU A 355 21.50 -28.89 -1.12
CA LEU A 355 21.10 -27.73 -0.33
C LEU A 355 22.09 -27.59 0.82
N ALA A 356 22.74 -26.44 0.90
CA ALA A 356 23.40 -26.01 2.13
C ALA A 356 22.40 -25.22 2.98
N ALA A 357 22.30 -25.59 4.25
CA ALA A 357 21.58 -24.82 5.25
C ALA A 357 22.55 -24.44 6.38
N CYS A 358 22.31 -23.33 7.06
CA CYS A 358 23.01 -23.05 8.31
C CYS A 358 22.09 -22.48 9.38
N ASP A 359 22.46 -22.79 10.63
CA ASP A 359 21.90 -22.12 11.80
C ASP A 359 22.75 -20.88 12.16
N THR A 360 23.29 -20.83 13.37
CA THR A 360 24.26 -19.82 13.79
C THR A 360 25.68 -20.19 13.35
N THR A 361 26.13 -21.41 13.61
CA THR A 361 27.55 -21.81 13.43
C THR A 361 27.71 -23.16 12.76
N ASN A 362 26.62 -23.93 12.67
CA ASN A 362 26.62 -25.24 12.05
C ASN A 362 26.15 -25.11 10.61
N MET A 363 26.80 -25.89 9.76
CA MET A 363 26.44 -26.02 8.38
C MET A 363 25.95 -27.45 8.13
N TYR A 364 24.89 -27.55 7.33
CA TYR A 364 24.17 -28.77 7.00
C TYR A 364 24.19 -28.91 5.48
N PHE A 365 24.68 -30.05 4.98
CA PHE A 365 24.56 -30.40 3.58
C PHE A 365 23.48 -31.47 3.41
N ILE A 366 22.47 -31.16 2.62
CA ILE A 366 21.32 -32.02 2.34
C ILE A 366 21.33 -32.36 0.86
N LYS A 367 21.29 -33.65 0.53
CA LYS A 367 21.16 -34.13 -0.85
C LYS A 367 19.70 -34.28 -1.21
N ILE A 368 19.33 -33.77 -2.38
CA ILE A 368 17.97 -33.83 -2.89
C ILE A 368 17.89 -35.01 -3.85
N ARG A 369 17.01 -35.97 -3.54
CA ARG A 369 16.72 -37.14 -4.37
C ARG A 369 15.24 -37.18 -4.72
N SER A 370 14.90 -38.01 -5.72
CA SER A 370 13.50 -38.31 -6.06
C SER A 370 12.72 -38.90 -4.88
N THR A 371 13.38 -39.70 -4.03
CA THR A 371 12.79 -40.30 -2.83
C THR A 371 12.66 -39.33 -1.64
N GLY A 372 13.15 -38.09 -1.78
CA GLY A 372 13.15 -37.08 -0.73
C GLY A 372 14.55 -36.60 -0.34
N PRO A 373 14.63 -35.56 0.50
CA PRO A 373 15.88 -35.00 0.97
C PRO A 373 16.56 -35.88 2.01
N GLU A 374 17.88 -36.05 1.91
CA GLU A 374 18.72 -36.82 2.83
C GLU A 374 19.82 -35.93 3.40
N LEU A 375 19.97 -35.87 4.73
CA LEU A 375 21.11 -35.21 5.35
C LEU A 375 22.40 -35.99 5.05
N LEU A 376 23.35 -35.34 4.40
CA LEU A 376 24.67 -35.92 4.15
C LEU A 376 25.61 -35.67 5.32
N ALA A 377 25.65 -34.43 5.80
CA ALA A 377 26.62 -34.02 6.80
C ALA A 377 26.12 -32.81 7.60
N LYS A 378 26.54 -32.76 8.87
CA LYS A 378 26.31 -31.65 9.79
C LYS A 378 27.58 -31.41 10.59
N GLN A 379 28.10 -30.18 10.58
CA GLN A 379 29.27 -29.84 11.39
C GLN A 379 29.30 -28.37 11.76
N LYS A 380 29.89 -28.07 12.92
CA LYS A 380 30.28 -26.70 13.28
C LYS A 380 31.49 -26.29 12.45
N THR A 381 31.31 -25.33 11.56
CA THR A 381 32.38 -24.89 10.64
C THR A 381 32.92 -23.50 10.95
N HIS A 382 32.18 -22.69 11.71
CA HIS A 382 32.58 -21.36 12.14
C HIS A 382 32.53 -21.19 13.67
N GLY A 383 33.38 -20.30 14.19
CA GLY A 383 33.40 -19.93 15.60
C GLY A 383 32.33 -18.93 16.01
N ARG A 384 31.80 -18.17 15.03
CA ARG A 384 30.76 -17.14 15.19
C ARG A 384 29.73 -17.29 14.06
N VAL A 385 28.73 -16.39 14.06
CA VAL A 385 27.59 -16.42 13.13
C VAL A 385 28.04 -16.52 11.68
N ILE A 386 27.56 -17.52 10.95
CA ILE A 386 27.70 -17.63 9.49
C ILE A 386 26.84 -16.56 8.85
N THR A 387 27.45 -15.73 7.99
CA THR A 387 26.78 -14.59 7.35
C THR A 387 26.37 -14.89 5.92
N ASP A 388 27.10 -15.74 5.20
CA ASP A 388 26.71 -16.15 3.84
C ASP A 388 27.28 -17.50 3.41
N ILE A 389 26.63 -18.09 2.41
CA ILE A 389 27.03 -19.33 1.74
C ILE A 389 26.93 -19.12 0.23
N LEU A 390 28.02 -19.45 -0.48
CA LEU A 390 28.11 -19.34 -1.92
C LEU A 390 28.41 -20.69 -2.56
N PHE A 391 27.57 -21.08 -3.51
CA PHE A 391 27.86 -22.18 -4.44
C PHE A 391 28.24 -21.64 -5.81
N PHE A 392 29.11 -22.37 -6.51
CA PHE A 392 29.28 -22.24 -7.95
C PHE A 392 29.78 -23.54 -8.57
N ILE A 393 29.59 -23.67 -9.88
CA ILE A 393 30.12 -24.76 -10.69
C ILE A 393 31.38 -24.26 -11.39
N LYS A 394 32.47 -25.00 -11.26
CA LYS A 394 33.71 -24.74 -12.01
C LYS A 394 33.55 -25.15 -13.47
N ILE A 395 34.47 -24.70 -14.31
CA ILE A 395 34.52 -25.04 -15.74
C ILE A 395 34.55 -26.56 -15.97
N ASN A 396 35.19 -27.32 -15.08
CA ASN A 396 35.24 -28.78 -15.14
C ASN A 396 33.96 -29.50 -14.65
N GLY A 397 32.92 -28.75 -14.26
CA GLY A 397 31.65 -29.29 -13.75
C GLY A 397 31.60 -29.50 -12.23
N ASP A 398 32.72 -29.31 -11.52
CA ASP A 398 32.74 -29.53 -10.07
C ASP A 398 31.98 -28.45 -9.31
N VAL A 399 31.04 -28.88 -8.47
CA VAL A 399 30.36 -28.00 -7.51
C VAL A 399 31.31 -27.65 -6.38
N THR A 400 31.49 -26.35 -6.13
CA THR A 400 32.26 -25.85 -4.99
C THR A 400 31.37 -24.99 -4.09
N CYS A 401 31.58 -25.10 -2.79
CA CYS A 401 30.89 -24.30 -1.78
C CYS A 401 31.88 -23.53 -0.93
N PHE A 402 31.49 -22.31 -0.58
CA PHE A 402 32.15 -21.47 0.39
C PHE A 402 31.15 -21.00 1.44
N SER A 403 31.63 -20.79 2.66
CA SER A 403 30.90 -20.03 3.67
C SER A 403 31.80 -18.98 4.30
N ILE A 404 31.19 -17.90 4.75
CA ILE A 404 31.86 -16.84 5.50
C ILE A 404 31.07 -16.54 6.77
N GLY A 405 31.77 -16.17 7.83
CA GLY A 405 31.13 -15.82 9.10
C GLY A 405 31.83 -14.68 9.82
N LYS A 406 31.18 -14.17 10.87
CA LYS A 406 31.71 -13.12 11.76
C LYS A 406 33.00 -13.49 12.48
N ASP A 407 33.45 -14.74 12.36
CA ASP A 407 34.78 -15.17 12.80
C ASP A 407 35.88 -14.77 11.81
N LYS A 408 35.48 -14.17 10.68
CA LYS A 408 36.33 -13.62 9.61
C LYS A 408 37.04 -14.70 8.79
N ASN A 409 36.58 -15.94 8.91
CA ASN A 409 37.11 -17.05 8.15
C ASN A 409 36.24 -17.27 6.91
N LEU A 410 36.89 -17.42 5.76
CA LEU A 410 36.32 -17.97 4.54
C LEU A 410 36.67 -19.46 4.51
N VAL A 411 35.65 -20.31 4.53
CA VAL A 411 35.80 -21.76 4.55
C VAL A 411 35.39 -22.32 3.19
N GLN A 412 36.30 -23.06 2.56
CA GLN A 412 36.07 -23.80 1.32
C GLN A 412 35.82 -25.27 1.63
N TYR A 413 34.75 -25.83 1.05
CA TYR A 413 34.38 -27.23 1.24
C TYR A 413 34.75 -28.09 0.03
N ASP A 414 35.15 -29.33 0.28
CA ASP A 414 35.27 -30.37 -0.74
C ASP A 414 33.94 -31.14 -0.83
N ILE A 415 33.09 -30.72 -1.78
CA ILE A 415 31.73 -31.27 -1.92
C ILE A 415 31.76 -32.73 -2.37
N ALA A 416 32.66 -33.10 -3.28
CA ALA A 416 32.76 -34.47 -3.77
C ALA A 416 33.08 -35.43 -2.62
N LYS A 417 34.09 -35.09 -1.80
CA LYS A 417 34.44 -35.88 -0.61
C LYS A 417 33.34 -35.85 0.45
N THR A 418 32.72 -34.69 0.66
CA THR A 418 31.61 -34.57 1.62
C THR A 418 30.45 -35.51 1.27
N VAL A 419 30.15 -35.66 -0.03
CA VAL A 419 29.10 -36.56 -0.51
C VAL A 419 29.51 -38.02 -0.38
N SER A 420 30.76 -38.39 -0.71
CA SER A 420 31.22 -39.78 -0.63
C SER A 420 31.40 -40.28 0.81
N GLU A 421 31.95 -39.43 1.69
CA GLU A 421 32.28 -39.77 3.08
C GLU A 421 31.12 -39.48 4.04
N ARG A 422 30.07 -38.78 3.59
CA ARG A 422 28.92 -38.35 4.42
C ARG A 422 29.36 -37.57 5.68
N GLN A 423 30.37 -36.72 5.54
CA GLN A 423 30.90 -35.85 6.59
C GLN A 423 31.37 -34.52 5.98
N VAL A 424 31.37 -33.42 6.73
CA VAL A 424 31.78 -32.12 6.16
C VAL A 424 33.29 -32.11 6.00
N VAL A 425 33.77 -32.10 4.75
CA VAL A 425 35.21 -32.05 4.45
C VAL A 425 35.61 -30.62 4.11
N ILE A 426 36.39 -30.00 5.01
CA ILE A 426 36.96 -28.67 4.78
C ILE A 426 38.22 -28.80 3.94
N LYS A 427 38.22 -28.19 2.77
CA LYS A 427 39.38 -28.13 1.87
C LYS A 427 40.39 -27.08 2.31
N LYS A 428 39.90 -25.90 2.69
CA LYS A 428 40.72 -24.76 3.11
C LYS A 428 39.92 -23.85 4.02
N SER A 429 40.56 -23.27 5.03
CA SER A 429 40.02 -22.17 5.82
C SER A 429 41.04 -21.04 5.85
N VAL A 430 40.60 -19.83 5.54
CA VAL A 430 41.47 -18.65 5.48
C VAL A 430 40.80 -17.49 6.17
N ARG A 431 41.52 -16.82 7.06
CA ARG A 431 41.08 -15.54 7.61
C ARG A 431 41.20 -14.45 6.55
N VAL A 432 40.09 -13.83 6.18
CA VAL A 432 40.02 -12.83 5.10
C VAL A 432 39.95 -11.38 5.61
N GLU A 433 39.77 -11.18 6.91
CA GLU A 433 39.55 -9.87 7.53
C GLU A 433 40.17 -9.83 8.95
N GLN A 434 40.65 -8.66 9.40
CA GLN A 434 41.21 -8.48 10.75
C GLN A 434 40.26 -7.84 11.79
N ARG A 435 39.56 -6.74 11.48
CA ARG A 435 38.74 -5.92 12.38
C ARG A 435 37.22 -6.02 12.15
N SER A 436 36.73 -5.88 10.93
CA SER A 436 35.30 -5.83 10.54
C SER A 436 34.61 -7.20 10.36
N ASP A 437 33.31 -7.26 10.60
CA ASP A 437 32.51 -8.47 10.36
C ASP A 437 32.13 -8.60 8.87
N PRO A 438 32.44 -9.71 8.18
CA PRO A 438 32.01 -9.93 6.80
C PRO A 438 30.50 -10.19 6.72
N LEU A 439 29.84 -9.63 5.69
CA LEU A 439 28.38 -9.65 5.56
C LEU A 439 27.85 -10.58 4.47
N CYS A 440 28.51 -10.66 3.31
CA CYS A 440 28.08 -11.48 2.19
C CYS A 440 29.24 -11.99 1.33
N LEU A 441 28.95 -12.98 0.48
CA LEU A 441 29.81 -13.48 -0.58
C LEU A 441 29.15 -13.21 -1.94
N SER A 442 29.95 -12.78 -2.91
CA SER A 442 29.51 -12.66 -4.29
C SER A 442 30.58 -13.20 -5.22
N LEU A 443 30.16 -13.74 -6.36
CA LEU A 443 31.04 -14.20 -7.40
C LEU A 443 31.21 -13.08 -8.43
N ALA A 444 32.42 -12.57 -8.59
CA ALA A 444 32.74 -11.65 -9.67
C ALA A 444 32.90 -12.43 -10.98
N ALA A 445 32.29 -11.95 -12.06
CA ALA A 445 32.58 -12.44 -13.40
C ALA A 445 34.06 -12.16 -13.72
N ALA A 446 34.74 -13.11 -14.37
CA ALA A 446 36.10 -12.87 -14.82
C ALA A 446 36.12 -11.63 -15.74
N PRO A 447 37.08 -10.71 -15.57
CA PRO A 447 37.21 -9.60 -16.50
C PRO A 447 37.39 -10.18 -17.90
N LYS A 448 36.57 -9.73 -18.87
CA LYS A 448 36.82 -10.00 -20.28
C LYS A 448 38.24 -9.52 -20.55
N LYS A 449 39.16 -10.43 -20.86
CA LYS A 449 40.47 -10.03 -21.39
C LYS A 449 40.18 -9.20 -22.64
N SER A 450 40.52 -7.91 -22.58
CA SER A 450 40.43 -6.97 -23.70
C SER A 450 41.30 -7.41 -24.85
#